data_AF-A0A1Q7QB46-F1
#
_entry.id   AF-A0A1Q7QB46-F1
#
_cell.length_a   1.000
_cell.length_b   1.000
_cell.length_c   1.000
_cell.angle_alpha   90.00
_cell.angle_beta   90.00
_cell.angle_gamma   90.00
#
_symmetry.space_group_name_H-M   'P 1'
#
loop_
_entity.id
_entity.type
_entity.pdbx_description
1 polymer ?
#
loop_
_entity_poly.entity_id
_entity_poly.type
_entity_poly.pdbx_seq_one_letter_code
_entity_poly.pdbx_strand_id
1 'polypeptide(L)'
;MPDGHSAERDLLQKWNHDVTAWESLTVAQREQVIGRAKADSTELSNKPADSPVARNDQDTFGKIFRRNMPYGTVTDHGTMFVGFSADQQRLEAMLESMAGVTGGVRDALTRYTRPLTGAYYFVPSTESLRRISSE
;
A
#
# COMPACT_ATOMS: atom_id res chain seq x y z
N MET A 1 -18.20 17.34 13.98
CA MET A 1 -17.04 17.73 14.80
C MET A 1 -16.55 19.08 14.29
N PRO A 2 -16.67 20.18 15.04
CA PRO A 2 -16.16 21.48 14.63
C PRO A 2 -14.79 21.69 15.28
N ASP A 3 -13.73 21.50 14.48
CA ASP A 3 -12.37 22.08 14.60
C ASP A 3 -11.56 21.45 13.45
N GLY A 4 -11.66 22.10 12.29
CA GLY A 4 -11.34 21.56 10.97
C GLY A 4 -9.86 21.60 10.60
N HIS A 5 -9.02 20.86 11.32
CA HIS A 5 -7.63 20.64 10.90
C HIS A 5 -7.36 19.14 10.90
N SER A 6 -7.76 18.46 9.83
CA SER A 6 -7.50 17.02 9.66
C SER A 6 -6.00 16.80 9.58
N ALA A 7 -5.42 16.35 10.68
CA ALA A 7 -4.03 15.98 10.72
C ALA A 7 -3.90 14.55 10.20
N GLU A 8 -3.19 14.38 9.09
CA GLU A 8 -3.10 13.11 8.40
C GLU A 8 -1.92 12.28 8.93
N ARG A 9 -2.10 10.96 8.96
CA ARG A 9 -1.01 10.01 9.19
C ARG A 9 -0.61 9.42 7.86
N ASP A 10 0.68 9.38 7.60
CA ASP A 10 1.25 8.77 6.40
C ASP A 10 2.05 7.52 6.78
N LEU A 11 1.97 6.50 5.93
CA LEU A 11 2.83 5.33 5.93
C LEU A 11 3.68 5.35 4.66
N LEU A 12 5.00 5.45 4.86
CA LEU A 12 5.98 5.43 3.79
C LEU A 12 6.75 4.10 3.81
N GLN A 13 6.77 3.40 2.69
CA GLN A 13 7.53 2.16 2.54
C GLN A 13 8.24 2.11 1.19
N LYS A 14 9.53 1.77 1.19
CA LYS A 14 10.28 1.45 -0.03
C LYS A 14 10.17 -0.05 -0.30
N TRP A 15 9.73 -0.43 -1.49
CA TRP A 15 9.60 -1.82 -1.92
C TRP A 15 10.51 -2.09 -3.12
N ASN A 16 11.34 -3.13 -3.08
CA ASN A 16 12.16 -3.56 -4.21
C ASN A 16 11.46 -4.73 -4.94
N HIS A 17 11.49 -4.71 -6.27
CA HIS A 17 10.84 -5.71 -7.12
C HIS A 17 11.82 -6.75 -7.64
N ASP A 18 11.46 -8.03 -7.53
CA ASP A 18 12.10 -9.13 -8.25
C ASP A 18 11.43 -9.30 -9.62
N VAL A 19 11.88 -8.51 -10.59
CA VAL A 19 11.29 -8.51 -11.95
C VAL A 19 11.55 -9.81 -12.69
N THR A 20 12.66 -10.50 -12.43
CA THR A 20 12.93 -11.80 -13.05
C THR A 20 11.90 -12.84 -12.59
N ALA A 21 11.62 -12.91 -11.28
CA ALA A 21 10.57 -13.79 -10.76
C ALA A 21 9.18 -13.36 -11.26
N TRP A 22 8.90 -12.05 -11.30
CA TRP A 22 7.60 -11.53 -11.76
C TRP A 22 7.32 -11.81 -13.24
N GLU A 23 8.30 -11.61 -14.12
CA GLU A 23 8.15 -11.84 -15.57
C GLU A 23 8.20 -13.32 -15.96
N SER A 24 8.63 -14.21 -15.06
CA SER A 24 8.47 -15.66 -15.25
C SER A 24 7.00 -16.11 -15.24
N LEU A 25 6.10 -15.28 -14.70
CA LEU A 25 4.68 -15.56 -14.64
C LEU A 25 3.96 -15.18 -15.94
N THR A 26 3.02 -16.03 -16.34
CA THR A 26 2.02 -15.69 -17.36
C THR A 26 1.18 -14.50 -16.90
N VAL A 27 0.52 -13.83 -17.85
CA VAL A 27 -0.40 -12.72 -17.52
C VAL A 27 -1.50 -13.20 -16.58
N ALA A 28 -2.13 -14.34 -16.85
CA ALA A 28 -3.19 -14.88 -16.00
C ALA A 28 -2.71 -15.14 -14.56
N GLN A 29 -1.50 -15.65 -14.37
CA GLN A 29 -0.92 -15.82 -13.03
C GLN A 29 -0.69 -14.49 -12.32
N ARG A 30 -0.18 -13.47 -13.03
CA ARG A 30 -0.01 -12.11 -12.46
C ARG A 30 -1.33 -11.47 -12.05
N GLU A 31 -2.37 -11.64 -12.87
CA GLU A 31 -3.71 -11.15 -12.57
C GLU A 31 -4.29 -11.82 -11.32
N GLN A 32 -4.06 -13.12 -11.12
CA GLN A 32 -4.44 -13.82 -9.89
C GLN A 32 -3.64 -13.33 -8.68
N VAL A 33 -2.33 -13.10 -8.83
CA VAL A 33 -1.51 -12.52 -7.76
C VAL A 33 -2.02 -11.14 -7.36
N ILE A 34 -2.39 -10.27 -8.31
CA ILE A 34 -2.84 -8.91 -8.03
C ILE A 34 -4.32 -8.86 -7.59
N GLY A 35 -5.18 -9.70 -8.17
CA GLY A 35 -6.64 -9.65 -8.03
C GLY A 35 -7.35 -8.73 -9.03
N ARG A 36 -6.64 -8.24 -10.07
CA ARG A 36 -7.19 -7.39 -11.15
C ARG A 36 -6.62 -7.81 -12.50
N ALA A 37 -7.39 -7.59 -13.57
CA ALA A 37 -6.94 -7.75 -14.93
C ALA A 37 -5.82 -6.75 -15.26
N LYS A 38 -4.80 -7.19 -16.00
CA LYS A 38 -3.61 -6.39 -16.31
C LYS A 38 -3.90 -5.30 -17.34
N ALA A 39 -4.80 -5.58 -18.28
CA ALA A 39 -5.06 -4.71 -19.42
C ALA A 39 -5.81 -3.42 -19.05
N ASP A 40 -6.81 -3.53 -18.18
CA ASP A 40 -7.77 -2.46 -17.87
C ASP A 40 -7.94 -2.22 -16.35
N SER A 41 -7.25 -2.99 -15.51
CA SER A 41 -7.40 -2.94 -14.07
C SER A 41 -8.82 -3.27 -13.59
N THR A 42 -9.62 -4.03 -14.33
CA THR A 42 -10.91 -4.52 -13.84
C THR A 42 -10.70 -5.52 -12.71
N GLU A 43 -11.48 -5.42 -11.64
CA GLU A 43 -11.40 -6.36 -10.51
C GLU A 43 -11.89 -7.75 -10.91
N LEU A 44 -11.16 -8.79 -10.49
CA LEU A 44 -11.57 -10.17 -10.79
C LEU A 44 -12.73 -10.60 -9.88
N SER A 45 -13.78 -11.17 -10.46
CA SER A 45 -14.92 -11.72 -9.71
C SER A 45 -14.49 -12.87 -8.79
N ASN A 46 -13.51 -13.67 -9.21
CA ASN A 46 -12.93 -14.79 -8.47
C ASN A 46 -11.51 -14.48 -7.97
N LYS A 47 -11.24 -13.24 -7.54
CA LYS A 47 -9.93 -12.85 -7.00
C LYS A 47 -9.51 -13.76 -5.82
N PRO A 48 -8.25 -14.21 -5.74
CA PRO A 48 -7.75 -15.00 -4.62
C PRO A 48 -7.75 -14.22 -3.29
N ALA A 49 -7.96 -14.94 -2.18
CA ALA A 49 -7.98 -14.35 -0.84
C ALA A 49 -6.62 -13.79 -0.38
N ASP A 50 -5.53 -14.24 -0.99
CA ASP A 50 -4.16 -13.77 -0.78
C ASP A 50 -3.75 -12.64 -1.74
N SER A 51 -4.61 -12.21 -2.66
CA SER A 51 -4.31 -11.08 -3.56
C SER A 51 -4.27 -9.74 -2.80
N PRO A 52 -3.43 -8.76 -3.18
CA PRO A 52 -3.40 -7.43 -2.57
C PRO A 52 -4.76 -6.74 -2.56
N VAL A 53 -5.60 -6.95 -3.59
CA VAL A 53 -6.98 -6.42 -3.62
C VAL A 53 -7.80 -6.97 -2.47
N ALA A 54 -7.72 -8.27 -2.19
CA ALA A 54 -8.41 -8.87 -1.06
C ALA A 54 -7.77 -8.49 0.29
N ARG A 55 -6.43 -8.43 0.36
CA ARG A 55 -5.72 -8.10 1.60
C ARG A 55 -5.84 -6.65 2.03
N ASN A 56 -6.13 -5.73 1.10
CA ASN A 56 -6.22 -4.29 1.34
C ASN A 56 -7.59 -3.71 0.93
N ASP A 57 -8.64 -4.52 1.03
CA ASP A 57 -9.99 -4.11 0.63
C ASP A 57 -10.46 -2.88 1.44
N GLN A 58 -10.62 -1.74 0.75
CA GLN A 58 -10.99 -0.50 1.40
C GLN A 58 -12.48 -0.42 1.77
N ASP A 59 -13.33 -1.34 1.31
CA ASP A 59 -14.69 -1.48 1.83
C ASP A 59 -14.70 -2.20 3.18
N THR A 60 -13.65 -2.99 3.46
CA THR A 60 -13.44 -3.65 4.75
C THR A 60 -12.69 -2.76 5.74
N PHE A 61 -11.54 -2.21 5.33
CA PHE A 61 -10.63 -1.47 6.22
C PHE A 61 -10.86 0.05 6.22
N GLY A 62 -11.68 0.55 5.30
CA GLY A 62 -11.89 1.98 5.09
C GLY A 62 -10.93 2.58 4.07
N LYS A 63 -11.31 3.78 3.60
CA LYS A 63 -10.61 4.46 2.51
C LYS A 63 -9.30 5.08 2.99
N ILE A 64 -8.26 4.93 2.17
CA ILE A 64 -6.96 5.60 2.30
C ILE A 64 -6.62 6.29 0.98
N PHE A 65 -5.88 7.40 1.06
CA PHE A 65 -5.36 8.08 -0.12
C PHE A 65 -3.93 7.60 -0.40
N ARG A 66 -3.61 7.24 -1.64
CA ARG A 66 -2.29 6.71 -2.01
C ARG A 66 -1.60 7.60 -3.03
N ARG A 67 -0.30 7.81 -2.85
CA ARG A 67 0.60 8.56 -3.76
C ARG A 67 1.81 7.71 -4.14
N ASN A 68 1.57 6.44 -4.46
CA ASN A 68 2.63 5.51 -4.83
C ASN A 68 3.37 5.99 -6.08
N MET A 69 4.69 5.87 -6.08
CA MET A 69 5.54 6.26 -7.21
C MET A 69 6.56 5.15 -7.49
N PRO A 70 6.87 4.85 -8.76
CA PRO A 70 8.01 4.01 -9.09
C PRO A 70 9.32 4.73 -8.74
N TYR A 71 10.37 3.99 -8.43
CA TYR A 71 11.73 4.51 -8.31
C TYR A 71 12.74 3.58 -8.96
N GLY A 72 13.94 4.10 -9.20
CA GLY A 72 15.12 3.27 -9.38
C GLY A 72 15.75 3.31 -10.76
N THR A 73 16.56 2.29 -11.01
CA THR A 73 17.31 2.03 -12.24
C THR A 73 16.97 0.64 -12.76
N VAL A 74 17.56 0.22 -13.88
CA VAL A 74 17.33 -1.12 -14.45
C VAL A 74 17.60 -2.24 -13.44
N THR A 75 18.58 -2.11 -12.54
CA THR A 75 19.00 -3.18 -11.62
C THR A 75 18.47 -3.04 -10.20
N ASP A 76 18.10 -1.83 -9.76
CA ASP A 76 17.48 -1.60 -8.44
C ASP A 76 16.30 -0.66 -8.62
N HIS A 77 15.09 -1.22 -8.57
CA HIS A 77 13.85 -0.49 -8.73
C HIS A 77 12.69 -1.15 -8.00
N GLY A 78 11.63 -0.38 -7.85
CA GLY A 78 10.37 -0.87 -7.35
C GLY A 78 9.41 0.27 -7.07
N THR A 79 8.70 0.18 -5.95
CA THR A 79 7.65 1.13 -5.58
C THR A 79 7.98 1.84 -4.28
N MET A 80 7.88 3.16 -4.26
CA MET A 80 7.69 3.93 -3.04
C MET A 80 6.19 3.95 -2.75
N PHE A 81 5.75 3.19 -1.75
CA PHE A 81 4.39 3.26 -1.24
C PHE A 81 4.26 4.48 -0.33
N VAL A 82 3.23 5.28 -0.55
CA VAL A 82 2.88 6.44 0.28
C VAL A 82 1.38 6.41 0.51
N GLY A 83 0.96 6.24 1.76
CA GLY A 83 -0.43 6.01 2.13
C GLY A 83 -0.88 6.92 3.25
N PHE A 84 -1.82 7.81 2.95
CA PHE A 84 -2.40 8.78 3.88
C PHE A 84 -3.74 8.28 4.42
N SER A 85 -3.96 8.48 5.71
CA SER A 85 -5.23 8.24 6.39
C SER A 85 -5.46 9.26 7.51
N ALA A 86 -6.71 9.65 7.71
CA ALA A 86 -7.12 10.39 8.91
C ALA A 86 -7.09 9.51 10.18
N ASP A 87 -7.06 8.19 10.00
CA ASP A 87 -7.00 7.19 11.06
C ASP A 87 -5.88 6.18 10.77
N GLN A 88 -4.85 6.18 11.61
CA GLN A 88 -3.68 5.30 11.46
C GLN A 88 -4.05 3.82 11.50
N GLN A 89 -5.09 3.45 12.26
CA GLN A 89 -5.48 2.05 12.46
C GLN A 89 -5.85 1.36 11.14
N ARG A 90 -6.35 2.12 10.15
CA ARG A 90 -6.65 1.59 8.81
C ARG A 90 -5.39 1.10 8.09
N LEU A 91 -4.31 1.87 8.16
CA LEU A 91 -3.03 1.52 7.53
C LEU A 91 -2.40 0.32 8.25
N GLU A 92 -2.47 0.29 9.58
CA GLU A 92 -1.97 -0.82 10.40
C GLU A 92 -2.72 -2.12 10.11
N ALA A 93 -4.06 -2.10 10.12
CA ALA A 93 -4.88 -3.28 9.83
C ALA A 93 -4.63 -3.84 8.42
N MET A 94 -4.43 -2.97 7.42
CA MET A 94 -4.03 -3.39 6.07
C MET A 94 -2.65 -4.07 6.08
N LEU A 95 -1.67 -3.54 6.81
CA LEU A 95 -0.35 -4.17 6.92
C LEU A 95 -0.39 -5.53 7.64
N GLU A 96 -1.13 -5.64 8.74
CA GLU A 96 -1.33 -6.90 9.47
C GLU A 96 -1.97 -7.96 8.58
N SER A 97 -2.98 -7.54 7.80
CA SER A 97 -3.62 -8.36 6.78
C SER A 97 -2.60 -8.82 5.73
N MET A 98 -1.80 -7.92 5.18
CA MET A 98 -0.77 -8.29 4.19
C MET A 98 0.30 -9.23 4.74
N ALA A 99 0.70 -9.04 6.00
CA ALA A 99 1.71 -9.85 6.68
C ALA A 99 1.20 -11.24 7.09
N GLY A 100 -0.12 -11.47 7.01
CA GLY A 100 -0.74 -12.72 7.45
C GLY A 100 -0.90 -12.83 8.97
N VAL A 101 -0.75 -11.72 9.71
CA VAL A 101 -1.07 -11.66 11.15
C VAL A 101 -2.55 -12.00 11.35
N THR A 102 -3.40 -11.47 10.46
CA THR A 102 -4.83 -11.77 10.45
C THR A 102 -5.13 -13.00 9.59
N GLY A 103 -5.41 -14.12 10.25
CA GLY A 103 -5.88 -15.35 9.59
C GLY A 103 -4.81 -16.19 8.89
N GLY A 104 -3.52 -15.86 9.04
CA GLY A 104 -2.40 -16.66 8.54
C GLY A 104 -2.14 -16.56 7.03
N VAL A 105 -3.00 -15.86 6.28
CA VAL A 105 -2.88 -15.70 4.83
C VAL A 105 -2.07 -14.45 4.51
N ARG A 106 -0.85 -14.65 4.02
CA ARG A 106 0.06 -13.58 3.59
C ARG A 106 -0.25 -13.14 2.16
N ASP A 107 -0.09 -11.86 1.87
CA ASP A 107 -0.25 -11.27 0.54
C ASP A 107 0.70 -11.91 -0.49
N ALA A 108 0.13 -12.43 -1.58
CA ALA A 108 0.83 -13.13 -2.65
C ALA A 108 1.87 -12.26 -3.37
N LEU A 109 1.64 -10.95 -3.50
CA LEU A 109 2.55 -10.03 -4.20
C LEU A 109 3.89 -9.94 -3.47
N THR A 110 3.91 -10.10 -2.15
CA THR A 110 5.14 -10.06 -1.34
C THR A 110 6.11 -11.23 -1.61
N ARG A 111 5.75 -12.18 -2.49
CA ARG A 111 6.68 -13.17 -3.05
C ARG A 111 7.59 -12.58 -4.14
N TYR A 112 7.17 -11.49 -4.77
CA TYR A 112 7.83 -10.83 -5.91
C TYR A 112 8.29 -9.40 -5.59
N THR A 113 7.96 -8.90 -4.41
CA THR A 113 8.42 -7.61 -3.91
C THR A 113 8.69 -7.67 -2.42
N ARG A 114 9.69 -6.91 -1.95
CA ARG A 114 10.11 -6.92 -0.54
C ARG A 114 10.17 -5.50 0.02
N PRO A 115 9.63 -5.26 1.23
CA PRO A 115 9.78 -3.97 1.88
C PRO A 115 11.22 -3.84 2.39
N LEU A 116 11.87 -2.73 2.03
CA LEU A 116 13.20 -2.36 2.49
C LEU A 116 13.14 -1.37 3.65
N THR A 117 12.06 -0.59 3.75
CA THR A 117 11.83 0.39 4.80
C THR A 117 10.35 0.41 5.20
N GLY A 118 10.07 0.98 6.38
CA GLY A 118 8.72 1.30 6.81
C GLY A 118 8.75 2.31 7.94
N ALA A 119 7.98 3.39 7.82
CA ALA A 119 7.85 4.41 8.84
C ALA A 119 6.49 5.09 8.77
N TYR A 120 5.95 5.42 9.93
CA TYR A 120 4.79 6.31 10.07
C TYR A 120 5.25 7.74 10.29
N TYR A 121 4.52 8.67 9.67
CA TYR A 121 4.73 10.10 9.82
C TYR A 121 3.43 10.81 10.17
N PHE A 122 3.58 11.95 10.84
CA PHE A 122 2.50 12.88 11.06
C PHE A 122 2.62 14.04 10.07
N VAL A 123 1.54 14.32 9.35
CA VAL A 123 1.47 15.45 8.42
C VAL A 123 0.57 16.52 9.04
N PRO A 124 1.14 17.58 9.64
CA PRO A 124 0.35 18.64 10.25
C PRO A 124 -0.40 19.44 9.20
N SER A 125 -1.50 20.08 9.60
CA SER A 125 -2.12 21.12 8.79
C SER A 125 -1.13 22.26 8.54
N THR A 126 -1.28 22.97 7.42
CA THR A 126 -0.44 24.13 7.10
C THR A 126 -0.48 25.20 8.19
N GLU A 127 -1.63 25.38 8.86
CA GLU A 127 -1.76 26.27 10.01
C GLU A 127 -0.96 25.79 11.23
N SER A 128 -1.03 24.51 11.57
CA SER A 128 -0.24 23.93 12.66
C SER A 128 1.25 24.03 12.38
N LEU A 129 1.66 23.76 11.13
CA LEU A 129 3.04 23.89 10.69
C LEU A 129 3.55 25.34 10.81
N ARG A 130 2.74 26.33 10.38
CA ARG A 130 3.09 27.75 10.51
C ARG A 130 3.32 28.15 11.95
N ARG A 131 2.41 27.76 12.84
CA ARG A 131 2.49 28.04 14.28
C ARG A 131 3.76 27.47 14.92
N ILE A 132 4.14 26.25 14.56
CA ILE A 132 5.38 25.63 15.05
C ILE A 132 6.63 26.29 14.44
N SER A 133 6.55 26.76 13.19
CA SER A 133 7.71 27.41 12.53
C SER A 133 7.96 28.86 12.95
N SER A 134 7.02 29.49 13.64
CA SER A 134 7.11 30.87 14.12
C SER A 134 7.62 30.98 15.57
N GLU A 135 7.91 29.86 16.22
CA GLU A 135 8.59 29.75 17.52
C GLU A 135 10.11 29.57 17.31
#